data_AF-A0A9W9DJE2-F1
#
_entry.id   AF-A0A9W9DJE2-F1
#
_cell.length_a   1.000
_cell.length_b   1.000
_cell.length_c   1.000
_cell.angle_alpha   90.00
_cell.angle_beta   90.00
_cell.angle_gamma   90.00
#
_symmetry.space_group_name_H-M   'P 1'
#
loop_
_entity.id
_entity.type
_entity.pdbx_description
1 polymer ?
#
loop_
_entity_poly.entity_id
_entity_poly.type
_entity_poly.pdbx_seq_one_letter_code
_entity_poly.pdbx_strand_id
1 'polypeptide(L)'
;MAASPDDIMSWTNQDPRESQLFNSWGILYRFQTTVAANGTSVTTLYRTIRANKEDRVAKLEWASNGGLGRVVIGKNTLPMSDLVRPDPQIYGSRIFNGPDGLTYRWRPGSNGDVMLQDGNGNVLAFYRQTRQTRYQIGDVFGELHFIRSAGSGTVMHPPIMDMVTVTAMLYRFCQLFNL
;
A
#
# COMPACT_ATOMS: atom_id res chain seq x y z
N MET A 1 -10.62 -16.36 3.67
CA MET A 1 -9.31 -16.20 4.34
C MET A 1 -9.52 -15.24 5.50
N ALA A 2 -9.15 -15.63 6.72
CA ALA A 2 -9.31 -14.79 7.90
C ALA A 2 -7.92 -14.36 8.40
N ALA A 3 -7.68 -13.05 8.45
CA ALA A 3 -6.54 -12.46 9.13
C ALA A 3 -6.88 -12.31 10.62
N SER A 4 -5.89 -12.37 11.51
CA SER A 4 -6.09 -11.96 12.91
C SER A 4 -6.50 -10.49 12.95
N PRO A 5 -7.32 -10.02 13.92
CA PRO A 5 -7.69 -8.60 14.01
C PRO A 5 -6.48 -7.64 14.00
N ASP A 6 -5.37 -8.10 14.56
CA ASP A 6 -4.10 -7.39 14.61
C ASP A 6 -3.40 -7.28 13.24
N ASP A 7 -3.72 -8.19 12.32
CA ASP A 7 -3.20 -8.23 10.96
C ASP A 7 -4.11 -7.46 9.97
N ILE A 8 -5.17 -6.81 10.48
CA ILE A 8 -6.11 -6.00 9.70
C ILE A 8 -5.79 -4.52 9.95
N MET A 9 -5.47 -3.80 8.88
CA MET A 9 -5.24 -2.36 8.91
C MET A 9 -6.39 -1.63 8.24
N SER A 10 -7.19 -0.90 9.01
CA SER A 10 -8.24 -0.02 8.51
C SER A 10 -7.61 1.17 7.79
N TRP A 11 -8.00 1.38 6.54
CA TRP A 11 -7.47 2.40 5.65
C TRP A 11 -8.42 3.59 5.59
N THR A 12 -7.98 4.75 6.07
CA THR A 12 -8.80 5.96 6.08
C THR A 12 -8.69 6.71 4.75
N ASN A 13 -9.72 7.48 4.38
CA ASN A 13 -9.75 8.27 3.13
C ASN A 13 -9.96 7.48 1.81
N GLN A 14 -10.65 8.13 0.87
CA GLN A 14 -10.84 7.64 -0.49
C GLN A 14 -9.58 7.86 -1.34
N ASP A 15 -8.94 9.03 -1.20
CA ASP A 15 -7.62 9.27 -1.79
C ASP A 15 -6.58 8.51 -0.95
N PRO A 16 -5.96 7.44 -1.48
CA PRO A 16 -5.08 6.59 -0.71
C PRO A 16 -3.78 7.31 -0.29
N ARG A 17 -3.51 8.50 -0.84
CA ARG A 17 -2.33 9.33 -0.56
C ARG A 17 -2.46 10.20 0.69
N GLU A 18 -3.66 10.28 1.28
CA GLU A 18 -3.97 11.08 2.48
C GLU A 18 -4.56 10.21 3.59
N SER A 19 -4.12 8.95 3.60
CA SER A 19 -4.67 7.90 4.43
C SER A 19 -3.83 7.58 5.64
N GLN A 20 -4.50 7.24 6.73
CA GLN A 20 -3.93 6.55 7.88
C GLN A 20 -4.32 5.08 7.83
N LEU A 21 -3.40 4.22 8.24
CA LEU A 21 -3.63 2.80 8.43
C LEU A 21 -3.49 2.48 9.92
N PHE A 22 -4.56 2.00 10.53
CA PHE A 22 -4.62 1.72 11.96
C PHE A 22 -5.25 0.37 12.25
N ASN A 23 -4.96 -0.18 13.42
CA ASN A 23 -5.61 -1.37 13.96
C ASN A 23 -5.93 -1.17 15.45
N SER A 24 -6.19 -2.27 16.17
CA SER A 24 -6.42 -2.31 17.63
C SER A 24 -5.33 -1.62 18.46
N TRP A 25 -4.09 -1.57 17.99
CA TRP A 25 -2.95 -0.94 18.68
C TRP A 25 -2.75 0.54 18.35
N GLY A 26 -3.52 1.08 17.41
CA GLY A 26 -3.44 2.46 16.96
C GLY A 26 -2.91 2.61 15.53
N ILE A 27 -2.43 3.80 15.21
CA ILE A 27 -1.96 4.14 13.86
C ILE A 27 -0.59 3.50 13.62
N LEU A 28 -0.49 2.68 12.58
CA LEU A 28 0.76 2.03 12.15
C LEU A 28 1.43 2.79 11.02
N TYR A 29 0.63 3.27 10.05
CA TYR A 29 1.14 4.03 8.93
C TYR A 29 0.31 5.28 8.67
N ARG A 30 0.95 6.29 8.10
CA ARG A 30 0.30 7.53 7.70
C ARG A 30 0.92 8.03 6.40
N PHE A 31 0.10 8.09 5.36
CA PHE A 31 0.39 8.85 4.16
C PHE A 31 0.04 10.33 4.42
N GLN A 32 0.92 11.21 3.98
CA GLN A 32 0.69 12.65 4.03
C GLN A 32 1.14 13.27 2.72
N THR A 33 0.23 13.94 2.02
CA THR A 33 0.56 14.62 0.78
C THR A 33 0.73 16.12 0.99
N THR A 34 1.79 16.65 0.40
CA THR A 34 2.08 18.09 0.37
C THR A 34 2.19 18.54 -1.07
N VAL A 35 1.45 19.57 -1.44
CA VAL A 35 1.51 20.18 -2.77
C VAL A 35 2.31 21.47 -2.68
N ALA A 36 3.42 21.54 -3.40
CA ALA A 36 4.25 22.73 -3.49
C ALA A 36 3.61 23.78 -4.41
N ALA A 37 4.04 25.03 -4.28
CA ALA A 37 3.51 26.16 -5.05
C ALA A 37 3.66 26.00 -6.58
N ASN A 38 4.62 25.20 -7.03
CA ASN A 38 4.82 24.86 -8.45
C ASN A 38 3.92 23.71 -8.94
N GLY A 39 2.93 23.27 -8.14
CA GLY A 39 2.00 22.19 -8.46
C GLY A 39 2.59 20.77 -8.29
N THR A 40 3.87 20.63 -7.92
CA THR A 40 4.44 19.32 -7.63
C THR A 40 3.90 18.78 -6.31
N SER A 41 3.51 17.51 -6.31
CA SER A 41 2.97 16.83 -5.14
C SER A 41 3.98 15.82 -4.61
N VAL A 42 4.10 15.75 -3.29
CA VAL A 42 4.93 14.77 -2.60
C VAL A 42 4.08 14.07 -1.55
N THR A 43 3.98 12.74 -1.63
CA THR A 43 3.38 11.93 -0.58
C THR A 43 4.47 11.27 0.25
N THR A 44 4.44 11.44 1.57
CA THR A 44 5.37 10.78 2.48
C THR A 44 4.63 9.70 3.26
N LEU A 45 5.21 8.50 3.31
CA LEU A 45 4.74 7.43 4.18
C LEU A 45 5.55 7.44 5.47
N TYR A 46 4.84 7.64 6.58
CA TYR A 46 5.35 7.52 7.92
C TYR A 46 4.93 6.19 8.53
N ARG A 47 5.82 5.56 9.29
CA ARG A 47 5.54 4.38 10.12
C ARG A 47 5.71 4.72 11.59
N THR A 48 4.73 4.40 12.41
CA THR A 48 4.84 4.55 13.87
C THR A 48 5.85 3.55 14.43
N ILE A 49 6.85 4.05 15.15
CA ILE A 49 7.86 3.22 15.85
C ILE A 49 7.48 3.03 17.32
N ARG A 50 6.95 4.09 17.93
CA ARG A 50 6.38 4.10 19.28
C ARG A 50 5.49 5.34 19.42
N ALA A 51 4.78 5.47 20.53
CA ALA A 51 3.94 6.64 20.82
C ALA A 51 4.69 7.95 20.51
N ASN A 52 4.07 8.82 19.71
CA ASN A 52 4.59 10.12 19.27
C ASN A 52 5.92 10.09 18.51
N LYS A 53 6.35 8.93 17.99
CA LYS A 53 7.55 8.80 17.17
C LYS A 53 7.25 8.01 15.91
N GLU A 54 7.35 8.70 14.79
CA GLU A 54 7.25 8.13 13.45
C GLU A 54 8.62 8.11 12.76
N ASP A 55 8.80 7.17 11.85
CA ASP A 55 9.94 7.09 10.94
C ASP A 55 9.46 7.27 9.50
N ARG A 56 10.26 7.92 8.66
CA ARG A 56 9.95 8.12 7.26
C ARG A 56 10.40 6.91 6.46
N VAL A 57 9.45 6.06 6.06
CA VAL A 57 9.76 4.82 5.35
C VAL A 57 9.81 4.99 3.84
N ALA A 58 8.97 5.86 3.29
CA ALA A 58 8.97 6.16 1.86
C ALA A 58 8.61 7.62 1.54
N LYS A 59 9.14 8.11 0.41
CA LYS A 59 8.79 9.41 -0.17
C LYS A 59 8.45 9.23 -1.65
N LEU A 60 7.25 9.62 -2.03
CA LEU A 60 6.70 9.53 -3.38
C LEU A 60 6.65 10.93 -3.97
N GLU A 61 7.41 11.19 -5.03
CA GLU A 61 7.42 12.44 -5.77
C GLU A 61 6.61 12.24 -7.06
N TRP A 62 5.42 12.82 -7.11
CA TRP A 62 4.50 12.66 -8.24
C TRP A 62 4.97 13.50 -9.43
N ALA A 63 4.65 13.04 -10.64
CA ALA A 63 4.89 13.83 -11.84
C ALA A 63 4.00 15.07 -11.84
N SER A 64 4.45 16.15 -12.49
CA SER A 64 3.72 17.44 -12.55
C SER A 64 2.36 17.34 -13.24
N ASN A 65 2.14 16.32 -14.08
CA ASN A 65 0.86 16.00 -14.71
C ASN A 65 -0.08 15.17 -13.81
N GLY A 66 0.28 14.95 -12.54
CA GLY A 66 -0.46 14.09 -11.61
C GLY A 66 -0.20 12.59 -11.79
N GLY A 67 0.68 12.20 -12.71
CA GLY A 67 1.04 10.81 -12.97
C GLY A 67 2.09 10.24 -12.03
N LEU A 68 2.48 9.00 -12.30
CA LEU A 68 3.52 8.29 -11.57
C LEU A 68 4.89 8.96 -11.78
N GLY A 69 5.58 9.26 -10.68
CA GLY A 69 6.93 9.83 -10.71
C GLY A 69 7.96 8.88 -10.10
N ARG A 70 8.69 9.33 -9.07
CA ARG A 70 9.75 8.56 -8.41
C ARG A 70 9.41 8.28 -6.96
N VAL A 71 9.85 7.14 -6.46
CA VAL A 71 9.72 6.79 -5.04
C VAL A 71 11.09 6.49 -4.46
N VAL A 72 11.31 7.00 -3.25
CA VAL A 72 12.43 6.66 -2.39
C VAL A 72 11.91 5.76 -1.28
N ILE A 73 12.40 4.53 -1.18
CA ILE A 73 12.09 3.57 -0.11
C ILE A 73 13.40 3.20 0.58
N GLY A 74 13.55 3.56 1.85
CA GLY A 74 14.84 3.45 2.54
C GLY A 74 15.95 4.23 1.81
N LYS A 75 16.93 3.51 1.25
CA LYS A 75 18.04 4.08 0.46
C LYS A 75 17.85 3.96 -1.06
N ASN A 76 16.81 3.27 -1.49
CA ASN A 76 16.61 2.94 -2.90
C ASN A 76 15.68 3.97 -3.54
N THR A 77 16.11 4.52 -4.67
CA THR A 77 15.29 5.41 -5.50
C THR A 77 14.98 4.72 -6.81
N LEU A 78 13.69 4.56 -7.11
CA LEU A 78 13.21 3.88 -8.32
C LEU A 78 11.98 4.62 -8.89
N PRO A 79 11.64 4.44 -10.17
CA PRO A 79 10.41 4.99 -10.71
C PRO A 79 9.20 4.25 -10.10
N MET A 80 8.13 4.97 -9.80
CA MET A 80 6.90 4.35 -9.28
C MET A 80 6.31 3.34 -10.27
N SER A 81 6.51 3.54 -11.57
CA SER A 81 6.08 2.60 -12.61
C SER A 81 6.67 1.19 -12.43
N ASP A 82 7.85 1.04 -11.82
CA ASP A 82 8.42 -0.27 -11.51
C ASP A 82 7.70 -1.01 -10.38
N LEU A 83 6.94 -0.28 -9.56
CA LEU A 83 6.13 -0.83 -8.46
C LEU A 83 4.70 -1.19 -8.88
N VAL A 84 4.30 -0.75 -10.08
CA VAL A 84 2.97 -0.98 -10.64
C VAL A 84 3.06 -1.28 -12.13
N ARG A 85 3.98 -2.16 -12.52
CA ARG A 85 4.09 -2.58 -13.92
C ARG A 85 2.85 -3.40 -14.29
N PRO A 86 2.13 -3.11 -15.39
CA PRO A 86 1.06 -3.97 -15.87
C PRO A 86 1.56 -5.41 -16.05
N ASP A 87 0.79 -6.38 -15.60
CA ASP A 87 1.04 -7.77 -15.98
C ASP A 87 0.43 -8.05 -17.36
N PRO A 88 1.21 -8.49 -18.35
CA PRO A 88 0.68 -8.81 -19.67
C PRO A 88 -0.23 -10.06 -19.68
N GLN A 89 -0.14 -10.93 -18.67
CA GLN A 89 -0.86 -12.20 -18.63
C GLN A 89 -2.21 -12.09 -17.92
N ILE A 90 -2.35 -11.15 -16.98
CA ILE A 90 -3.53 -11.04 -16.12
C ILE A 90 -4.04 -9.60 -16.13
N TYR A 91 -5.20 -9.41 -16.78
CA TYR A 91 -5.83 -8.11 -16.90
C TYR A 91 -6.09 -7.44 -15.54
N GLY A 92 -5.82 -6.13 -15.46
CA GLY A 92 -6.00 -5.34 -14.25
C GLY A 92 -5.03 -5.66 -13.12
N SER A 93 -4.05 -6.55 -13.34
CA SER A 93 -3.02 -6.86 -12.34
C SER A 93 -1.73 -6.08 -12.59
N ARG A 94 -0.97 -5.91 -11.50
CA ARG A 94 0.25 -5.12 -11.47
C ARG A 94 1.33 -5.91 -10.73
N ILE A 95 2.52 -5.98 -11.31
CA ILE A 95 3.67 -6.71 -10.76
C ILE A 95 4.76 -5.74 -10.30
N PHE A 96 5.52 -6.18 -9.30
CA PHE A 96 6.69 -5.48 -8.79
C PHE A 96 7.69 -6.46 -8.19
N ASN A 97 8.92 -6.00 -7.95
CA ASN A 97 9.92 -6.78 -7.23
C ASN A 97 10.02 -6.27 -5.79
N GLY A 98 9.93 -7.18 -4.82
CA GLY A 98 10.08 -6.87 -3.41
C GLY A 98 11.53 -6.64 -2.98
N PRO A 99 11.75 -6.21 -1.73
CA PRO A 99 13.09 -5.97 -1.19
C PRO A 99 13.95 -7.23 -1.07
N ASP A 100 13.33 -8.41 -1.10
CA ASP A 100 13.95 -9.73 -1.12
C ASP A 100 14.32 -10.21 -2.54
N GLY A 101 14.06 -9.39 -3.57
CA GLY A 101 14.30 -9.73 -4.97
C GLY A 101 13.23 -10.64 -5.60
N LEU A 102 12.19 -11.03 -4.84
CA LEU A 102 11.10 -11.84 -5.36
C LEU A 102 10.07 -10.98 -6.09
N THR A 103 9.37 -11.57 -7.05
CA THR A 103 8.28 -10.90 -7.78
C THR A 103 6.96 -11.11 -7.06
N TYR A 104 6.21 -10.02 -6.93
CA TYR A 104 4.89 -9.97 -6.31
C TYR A 104 3.87 -9.39 -7.29
N ARG A 105 2.60 -9.73 -7.09
CA ARG A 105 1.50 -9.32 -7.96
C ARG A 105 0.29 -8.86 -7.15
N TRP A 106 -0.13 -7.62 -7.38
CA TRP A 106 -1.48 -7.18 -7.02
C TRP A 106 -2.45 -7.51 -8.15
N ARG A 107 -3.58 -8.14 -7.85
CA ARG A 107 -4.61 -8.47 -8.85
C ARG A 107 -6.02 -8.34 -8.28
N PRO A 108 -7.03 -8.12 -9.12
CA PRO A 108 -8.41 -8.31 -8.72
C PRO A 108 -8.67 -9.77 -8.37
N GLY A 109 -9.33 -10.00 -7.23
CA GLY A 109 -9.89 -11.27 -6.80
C GLY A 109 -11.33 -11.45 -7.30
N SER A 110 -11.82 -12.69 -7.29
CA SER A 110 -13.18 -13.02 -7.75
C SER A 110 -14.29 -12.46 -6.84
N ASN A 111 -13.96 -12.12 -5.60
CA ASN A 111 -14.88 -11.60 -4.59
C ASN A 111 -14.85 -10.07 -4.49
N GLY A 112 -14.17 -9.38 -5.41
CA GLY A 112 -13.99 -7.92 -5.39
C GLY A 112 -12.86 -7.43 -4.49
N ASP A 113 -12.19 -8.32 -3.73
CA ASP A 113 -10.96 -7.96 -3.02
C ASP A 113 -9.81 -7.79 -4.03
N VAL A 114 -8.80 -7.00 -3.66
CA VAL A 114 -7.55 -6.89 -4.40
C VAL A 114 -6.50 -7.72 -3.67
N MET A 115 -5.94 -8.73 -4.32
CA MET A 115 -5.11 -9.74 -3.68
C MET A 115 -3.64 -9.54 -4.06
N LEU A 116 -2.75 -9.61 -3.07
CA LEU A 116 -1.31 -9.69 -3.26
C LEU A 116 -0.88 -11.15 -3.30
N GLN A 117 -0.21 -11.56 -4.37
CA GLN A 117 0.34 -12.90 -4.53
C GLN A 117 1.86 -12.87 -4.68
N ASP A 118 2.52 -13.93 -4.20
CA ASP A 118 3.91 -14.23 -4.55
C ASP A 118 4.01 -14.91 -5.93
N GLY A 119 5.25 -15.21 -6.37
CA GLY A 119 5.51 -15.92 -7.61
C GLY A 119 4.94 -17.35 -7.68
N ASN A 120 4.59 -17.95 -6.53
CA ASN A 120 3.98 -19.27 -6.44
C ASN A 120 2.43 -19.21 -6.40
N GLY A 121 1.85 -18.00 -6.41
CA GLY A 121 0.42 -17.78 -6.34
C GLY A 121 -0.17 -17.76 -4.93
N ASN A 122 0.65 -17.83 -3.88
CA ASN A 122 0.18 -17.73 -2.51
C ASN A 122 -0.28 -16.31 -2.21
N VAL A 123 -1.45 -16.16 -1.58
CA VAL A 123 -1.99 -14.85 -1.21
C VAL A 123 -1.34 -14.40 0.11
N LEU A 124 -0.60 -13.29 0.07
CA LEU A 124 0.13 -12.78 1.23
C LEU A 124 -0.63 -11.67 1.96
N ALA A 125 -1.39 -10.89 1.21
CA ALA A 125 -2.24 -9.84 1.73
C ALA A 125 -3.41 -9.62 0.77
N PHE A 126 -4.46 -8.96 1.23
CA PHE A 126 -5.49 -8.46 0.35
C PHE A 126 -6.07 -7.15 0.88
N TYR A 127 -6.47 -6.27 -0.03
CA TYR A 127 -7.25 -5.10 0.27
C TYR A 127 -8.73 -5.39 0.00
N ARG A 128 -9.57 -5.12 0.99
CA ARG A 128 -11.02 -5.24 0.90
C ARG A 128 -11.65 -3.86 0.97
N GLN A 129 -12.42 -3.50 -0.03
CA GLN A 129 -13.26 -2.31 0.05
C GLN A 129 -14.39 -2.56 1.05
N THR A 130 -14.59 -1.65 1.99
CA THR A 130 -15.68 -1.73 2.97
C THR A 130 -16.72 -0.65 2.69
N ARG A 131 -17.90 -0.81 3.29
CA ARG A 131 -18.82 0.33 3.42
C ARG A 131 -18.16 1.38 4.30
N GLN A 132 -18.37 2.66 3.98
CA GLN A 132 -17.88 3.76 4.79
C GLN A 132 -18.38 3.58 6.22
N THR A 133 -17.44 3.45 7.15
CA THR A 133 -17.72 3.27 8.56
C THR A 133 -16.93 4.29 9.36
N ARG A 134 -17.60 5.04 10.23
CA ARG A 134 -16.97 6.11 11.02
C ARG A 134 -16.34 5.52 12.28
N TYR A 135 -15.05 5.74 12.46
CA TYR A 135 -14.28 5.46 13.68
C TYR A 135 -13.87 6.76 14.35
N GLN A 136 -13.31 6.68 15.57
CA GLN A 136 -12.80 7.83 16.30
C GLN A 136 -11.68 8.56 15.53
N ILE A 137 -10.83 7.80 14.83
CA ILE A 137 -9.69 8.30 14.06
C ILE A 137 -10.13 8.87 12.68
N GLY A 138 -11.28 8.46 12.16
CA GLY A 138 -11.82 8.95 10.90
C GLY A 138 -12.73 7.95 10.20
N ASP A 139 -13.12 8.27 8.96
CA ASP A 139 -13.88 7.37 8.10
C ASP A 139 -12.96 6.31 7.47
N VAL A 140 -13.40 5.06 7.52
CA VAL A 140 -12.73 3.91 6.92
C VAL A 140 -13.46 3.52 5.63
N PHE A 141 -12.70 3.40 4.55
CA PHE A 141 -13.21 3.04 3.22
C PHE A 141 -12.77 1.65 2.77
N GLY A 142 -11.79 1.05 3.45
CA GLY A 142 -11.39 -0.32 3.23
C GLY A 142 -10.40 -0.79 4.26
N GLU A 143 -9.98 -2.03 4.11
CA GLU A 143 -9.11 -2.73 5.04
C GLU A 143 -8.01 -3.46 4.27
N LEU A 144 -6.77 -3.33 4.73
CA LEU A 144 -5.64 -4.12 4.26
C LEU A 144 -5.40 -5.26 5.25
N HIS A 145 -5.58 -6.49 4.79
CA HIS A 145 -5.46 -7.71 5.57
C HIS A 145 -4.14 -8.40 5.24
N PHE A 146 -3.31 -8.66 6.23
CA PHE A 146 -2.09 -9.45 6.08
C PHE A 146 -2.35 -10.92 6.46
N ILE A 147 -1.82 -11.85 5.67
CA ILE A 147 -1.91 -13.28 5.95
C ILE A 147 -0.56 -13.74 6.48
N ARG A 148 -0.37 -13.64 7.79
CA ARG A 148 0.89 -13.90 8.48
C ARG A 148 1.54 -15.24 8.12
N SER A 149 0.74 -16.29 7.94
CA SER A 149 1.21 -17.65 7.65
C SER A 149 1.46 -17.91 6.17
N ALA A 150 1.21 -16.95 5.27
CA ALA A 150 1.36 -17.16 3.84
C ALA A 150 2.78 -16.87 3.34
N GLY A 151 3.15 -17.53 2.24
CA GLY A 151 4.49 -17.45 1.66
C GLY A 151 5.55 -18.01 2.62
N SER A 152 6.69 -17.33 2.71
CA SER A 152 7.79 -17.66 3.64
C SER A 152 7.55 -17.18 5.08
N GLY A 153 6.35 -16.72 5.41
CA GLY A 153 6.01 -16.17 6.74
C GLY A 153 6.65 -14.82 7.04
N THR A 154 7.20 -14.14 6.03
CA THR A 154 7.94 -12.87 6.18
C THR A 154 7.10 -11.64 5.90
N VAL A 155 5.82 -11.78 5.54
CA VAL A 155 4.98 -10.63 5.12
C VAL A 155 4.81 -9.58 6.23
N MET A 156 4.89 -10.01 7.49
CA MET A 156 4.83 -9.14 8.68
C MET A 156 6.20 -8.54 9.07
N HIS A 157 7.26 -8.74 8.29
CA HIS A 157 8.53 -8.07 8.53
C HIS A 157 8.49 -6.63 7.98
N PRO A 158 8.98 -5.62 8.73
CA PRO A 158 8.77 -4.22 8.38
C PRO A 158 9.17 -3.83 6.95
N PRO A 159 10.30 -4.28 6.37
CA PRO A 159 10.63 -3.94 4.98
C PRO A 159 9.60 -4.45 3.95
N ILE A 160 9.03 -5.64 4.18
CA ILE A 160 7.99 -6.19 3.30
C ILE A 160 6.66 -5.48 3.58
N MET A 161 6.31 -5.25 4.85
CA MET A 161 5.09 -4.50 5.19
C MET A 161 5.08 -3.10 4.57
N ASP A 162 6.18 -2.34 4.69
CA ASP A 162 6.34 -1.02 4.08
C ASP A 162 6.09 -1.10 2.57
N MET A 163 6.66 -2.13 1.92
CA MET A 163 6.51 -2.36 0.48
C MET A 163 5.06 -2.71 0.10
N VAL A 164 4.39 -3.56 0.87
CA VAL A 164 2.97 -3.91 0.67
C VAL A 164 2.10 -2.67 0.81
N THR A 165 2.34 -1.83 1.82
CA THR A 165 1.58 -0.59 2.05
C THR A 165 1.79 0.42 0.93
N VAL A 166 3.03 0.64 0.47
CA VAL A 166 3.32 1.54 -0.66
C VAL A 166 2.69 1.03 -1.96
N THR A 167 2.86 -0.25 -2.27
CA THR A 167 2.36 -0.83 -3.52
C THR A 167 0.84 -0.96 -3.55
N ALA A 168 0.19 -1.23 -2.41
CA ALA A 168 -1.27 -1.18 -2.28
C ALA A 168 -1.81 0.22 -2.56
N MET A 169 -1.15 1.26 -2.03
CA MET A 169 -1.50 2.66 -2.28
C MET A 169 -1.38 3.00 -3.77
N LEU A 170 -0.24 2.67 -4.38
CA LEU A 170 0.01 2.92 -5.80
C LEU A 170 -0.96 2.15 -6.72
N TYR A 171 -1.25 0.88 -6.39
CA TYR A 171 -2.21 0.08 -7.15
C TYR A 171 -3.59 0.73 -7.14
N ARG A 172 -4.09 1.11 -5.96
CA ARG A 172 -5.38 1.80 -5.81
C ARG A 172 -5.38 3.16 -6.51
N PHE A 173 -4.28 3.91 -6.45
CA PHE A 173 -4.13 5.16 -7.18
C PHE A 173 -4.26 4.94 -8.70
N CYS A 174 -3.53 3.97 -9.27
CA CYS A 174 -3.64 3.63 -10.68
C CYS A 174 -5.07 3.24 -11.07
N GLN A 175 -5.78 2.48 -10.23
CA GLN A 175 -7.18 2.14 -10.47
C GLN A 175 -8.11 3.36 -10.46
N LEU A 176 -7.94 4.27 -9.51
CA LEU A 176 -8.78 5.48 -9.39
C LEU A 176 -8.60 6.44 -10.58
N PHE A 177 -7.38 6.56 -11.08
CA PHE A 177 -7.02 7.51 -12.15
C PHE A 177 -6.87 6.87 -13.53
N ASN A 178 -7.16 5.57 -13.66
CA ASN A 178 -7.06 4.79 -14.89
C ASN A 178 -5.68 4.93 -15.57
N LEU A 179 -4.63 4.77 -14.77
CA LEU A 179 -3.21 4.69 -15.18
C LEU A 179 -2.77 3.23 -15.26
#